data_AF-A0A5M4ADK7-F1
#
_entry.id   AF-A0A5M4ADK7-F1
#
_cell.length_a   1.000
_cell.length_b   1.000
_cell.length_c   1.000
_cell.angle_alpha   90.00
_cell.angle_beta   90.00
_cell.angle_gamma   90.00
#
_symmetry.space_group_name_H-M   'P 1'
#
loop_
_entity.id
_entity.type
_entity.pdbx_description
1 polymer ?
#
loop_
_entity_poly.entity_id
_entity_poly.type
_entity_poly.pdbx_seq_one_letter_code
_entity_poly.pdbx_strand_id
1 'polypeptide(L)'
;MRHLSKVEKDIIKEINSRKGSSLTQLLGHYSKEFVLEIDKKAMAAKAIIPIREGGKIESEEAFIDYFLNRLFFLNTLLKLLTYLEKEGYIVSYILSNIHDNKRTIGDEELKEELETLGKRARPFDFDDPFVIESLVKYRDSYVISTEELLLFQRNSFQTQEQIRFKKMYWLSWAGVIVAIIIGIFSFRSSIKPITINQNQIHSITTRLDSIIGKENPTKSTGQKQEPKTISDSLFPVQEK
;
A
#
# COMPACT_ATOMS: atom_id res chain seq x y z
N MET A 1 -7.00 3.05 0.86
CA MET A 1 -6.14 3.07 -0.34
C MET A 1 -6.42 1.81 -1.16
N ARG A 2 -6.74 1.93 -2.46
CA ARG A 2 -7.05 0.76 -3.30
C ARG A 2 -5.77 0.18 -3.89
N HIS A 3 -5.49 -1.10 -3.63
CA HIS A 3 -4.47 -1.83 -4.36
C HIS A 3 -5.01 -2.21 -5.74
N LEU A 4 -4.25 -1.89 -6.79
CA LEU A 4 -4.60 -2.31 -8.15
C LEU A 4 -4.13 -3.74 -8.40
N SER A 5 -5.04 -4.56 -8.91
CA SER A 5 -4.79 -5.89 -9.45
C SER A 5 -3.84 -5.84 -10.65
N LYS A 6 -3.29 -6.99 -11.03
CA LYS A 6 -2.44 -7.11 -12.23
C LYS A 6 -3.20 -6.68 -13.50
N VAL A 7 -4.46 -7.08 -13.61
CA VAL A 7 -5.35 -6.76 -14.73
C VAL A 7 -5.52 -5.24 -14.88
N GLU A 8 -5.84 -4.55 -13.78
CA GLU A 8 -6.01 -3.09 -13.82
C GLU A 8 -4.74 -2.36 -14.22
N LYS A 9 -3.58 -2.83 -13.73
CA LYS A 9 -2.28 -2.26 -14.12
C LYS A 9 -2.00 -2.45 -15.61
N ASP A 10 -2.37 -3.59 -16.17
CA ASP A 10 -2.17 -3.88 -17.59
C ASP A 10 -3.11 -3.03 -18.46
N ILE A 11 -4.37 -2.86 -18.04
CA ILE A 11 -5.32 -1.92 -18.69
C ILE A 11 -4.76 -0.49 -18.67
N ILE A 12 -4.22 -0.02 -17.55
CA ILE A 12 -3.63 1.34 -17.46
C ILE A 12 -2.49 1.50 -18.46
N LYS A 13 -1.59 0.51 -18.55
CA LYS A 13 -0.48 0.56 -19.53
C LYS A 13 -1.01 0.63 -20.95
N GLU A 14 -2.08 -0.11 -21.25
CA GLU A 14 -2.70 -0.11 -22.57
C GLU A 14 -3.36 1.23 -22.91
N ILE A 15 -4.08 1.84 -21.96
CA ILE A 15 -4.65 3.19 -22.13
C ILE A 15 -3.54 4.19 -22.47
N ASN A 16 -2.41 4.09 -21.77
CA ASN A 16 -1.28 5.00 -21.95
C ASN A 16 -0.52 4.76 -23.27
N SER A 17 -0.37 3.52 -23.71
CA SER A 17 0.31 3.20 -24.97
C SER A 17 -0.46 3.69 -26.20
N ARG A 18 -1.79 3.80 -26.09
CA ARG A 18 -2.68 4.16 -27.19
C ARG A 18 -2.81 5.66 -27.50
N LYS A 19 -2.10 6.55 -26.79
CA LYS A 19 -1.99 8.02 -27.04
C LYS A 19 -3.25 8.68 -27.65
N GLY A 20 -4.38 8.60 -26.97
CA GLY A 20 -5.64 9.10 -27.51
C GLY A 20 -6.33 8.06 -28.39
N SER A 21 -7.02 7.11 -27.76
CA SER A 21 -7.84 6.12 -28.48
C SER A 21 -9.29 6.24 -28.09
N SER A 22 -10.14 5.83 -29.02
CA SER A 22 -11.57 5.67 -28.75
C SER A 22 -11.72 4.55 -27.72
N LEU A 23 -12.46 4.83 -26.65
CA LEU A 23 -12.74 3.87 -25.59
C LEU A 23 -13.56 2.68 -26.13
N THR A 24 -14.26 2.88 -27.26
CA THR A 24 -14.86 1.81 -28.06
C THR A 24 -13.86 0.74 -28.49
N GLN A 25 -12.63 1.12 -28.86
CA GLN A 25 -11.60 0.15 -29.26
C GLN A 25 -11.10 -0.66 -28.08
N LEU A 26 -10.97 -0.01 -26.91
CA LEU A 26 -10.60 -0.69 -25.68
C LEU A 26 -11.70 -1.67 -25.27
N LEU A 27 -12.96 -1.21 -25.24
CA LEU A 27 -14.13 -2.06 -24.98
C LEU A 27 -14.22 -3.21 -25.99
N GLY A 28 -13.99 -2.93 -27.28
CA GLY A 28 -13.93 -3.92 -28.37
C GLY A 28 -12.86 -5.00 -28.12
N HIS A 29 -11.66 -4.58 -27.72
CA HIS A 29 -10.57 -5.51 -27.39
C HIS A 29 -10.93 -6.49 -26.27
N TYR A 30 -11.70 -6.04 -25.28
CA TYR A 30 -12.16 -6.86 -24.16
C TYR A 30 -13.52 -7.55 -24.40
N SER A 31 -14.19 -7.29 -25.52
CA SER A 31 -15.49 -7.86 -25.92
C SER A 31 -15.38 -8.72 -27.19
N LYS A 32 -14.28 -9.45 -27.38
CA LYS A 32 -14.06 -10.30 -28.56
C LYS A 32 -15.06 -11.45 -28.75
N GLU A 33 -15.83 -11.76 -27.72
CA GLU A 33 -16.68 -12.96 -27.65
C GLU A 33 -18.16 -12.63 -27.45
N PHE A 34 -18.48 -11.35 -27.29
CA PHE A 34 -19.85 -10.87 -27.19
C PHE A 34 -19.92 -9.47 -27.78
N VAL A 35 -21.05 -9.14 -28.37
CA VAL A 35 -21.29 -7.81 -28.92
C VAL A 35 -22.11 -7.00 -27.93
N LEU A 36 -21.63 -5.83 -27.53
CA LEU A 36 -22.36 -4.87 -26.73
C LEU A 36 -23.24 -4.00 -27.61
N GLU A 37 -24.54 -3.98 -27.35
CA GLU A 37 -25.46 -2.98 -27.90
C GLU A 37 -25.83 -1.99 -26.80
N ILE A 38 -25.63 -0.69 -27.06
CA ILE A 38 -25.83 0.39 -26.09
C ILE A 38 -26.78 1.43 -26.67
N ASP A 39 -27.91 1.64 -26.02
CA ASP A 39 -28.91 2.66 -26.37
C ASP A 39 -28.89 3.79 -25.32
N LYS A 40 -28.45 4.98 -25.75
CA LYS A 40 -28.38 6.17 -24.89
C LYS A 40 -29.75 6.78 -24.63
N LYS A 41 -30.68 6.68 -25.59
CA LYS A 41 -32.02 7.26 -25.43
C LYS A 41 -32.84 6.43 -24.46
N ALA A 42 -32.75 5.11 -24.58
CA ALA A 42 -33.42 4.18 -23.68
C ALA A 42 -32.69 3.98 -22.35
N MET A 43 -31.44 4.45 -22.23
CA MET A 43 -30.54 4.13 -21.11
C MET A 43 -30.51 2.63 -20.86
N ALA A 44 -30.18 1.88 -21.91
CA ALA A 44 -30.16 0.43 -21.88
C ALA A 44 -28.89 -0.09 -22.53
N ALA A 45 -28.37 -1.20 -22.02
CA ALA A 45 -27.28 -1.93 -22.61
C ALA A 45 -27.56 -3.43 -22.57
N LYS A 46 -27.12 -4.15 -23.58
CA LYS A 46 -27.17 -5.61 -23.61
C LYS A 46 -25.90 -6.19 -24.24
N ALA A 47 -25.49 -7.35 -23.77
CA ALA A 47 -24.46 -8.17 -24.40
C ALA A 47 -25.14 -9.27 -25.24
N ILE A 48 -24.74 -9.42 -26.48
CA ILE A 48 -25.25 -10.42 -27.41
C ILE A 48 -24.15 -11.43 -27.64
N ILE A 49 -24.42 -12.68 -27.27
CA ILE A 49 -23.44 -13.76 -27.33
C ILE A 49 -23.86 -14.71 -28.46
N PRO A 50 -23.01 -14.94 -29.47
CA PRO A 50 -23.31 -15.92 -30.50
C PRO A 50 -23.18 -17.35 -29.95
N ILE A 51 -24.14 -18.19 -30.33
CA ILE A 51 -24.16 -19.61 -30.00
C ILE A 51 -23.58 -20.37 -31.20
N ARG A 52 -22.29 -20.73 -31.11
CA ARG A 52 -21.58 -21.47 -32.17
C ARG A 52 -21.96 -22.95 -32.11
N GLU A 53 -22.52 -23.49 -33.20
CA GLU A 53 -22.72 -24.94 -33.33
C GLU A 53 -21.37 -25.66 -33.40
N GLY A 54 -21.15 -26.63 -32.52
CA GLY A 54 -19.92 -27.44 -32.48
C GLY A 54 -18.78 -26.87 -31.63
N GLY A 55 -18.95 -25.69 -31.02
CA GLY A 55 -18.04 -25.21 -29.98
C GLY A 55 -18.24 -26.03 -28.70
N LYS A 56 -17.17 -26.63 -28.19
CA LYS A 56 -17.16 -27.38 -26.92
C LYS A 56 -17.48 -26.48 -25.73
N ILE A 57 -18.75 -26.19 -25.54
CA ILE A 57 -19.26 -25.83 -24.22
C ILE A 57 -20.04 -27.06 -23.78
N GLU A 58 -19.38 -27.89 -22.98
CA GLU A 58 -19.84 -29.23 -22.62
C GLU A 58 -21.12 -29.20 -21.75
N SER A 59 -21.49 -28.03 -21.21
CA SER A 59 -22.74 -27.77 -20.51
C SER A 59 -23.12 -26.27 -20.51
N GLU A 60 -24.40 -25.95 -20.35
CA GLU A 60 -24.87 -24.57 -20.21
C GLU A 60 -24.20 -23.82 -19.04
N GLU A 61 -23.84 -24.52 -17.98
CA GLU A 61 -23.13 -23.97 -16.82
C GLU A 61 -21.72 -23.47 -17.18
N ALA A 62 -20.96 -24.23 -17.97
CA ALA A 62 -19.62 -23.81 -18.40
C ALA A 62 -19.64 -22.53 -19.26
N PHE A 63 -20.70 -22.35 -20.07
CA PHE A 63 -20.92 -21.12 -20.83
C PHE A 63 -21.23 -19.94 -19.91
N ILE A 64 -22.09 -20.15 -18.91
CA ILE A 64 -22.47 -19.12 -17.95
C ILE A 64 -21.25 -18.67 -17.16
N ASP A 65 -20.47 -19.60 -16.60
CA ASP A 65 -19.27 -19.27 -15.83
C ASP A 65 -18.25 -18.51 -16.68
N TYR A 66 -18.06 -18.95 -17.92
CA TYR A 66 -17.19 -18.28 -18.87
C TYR A 66 -17.64 -16.84 -19.15
N PHE A 67 -18.93 -16.64 -19.42
CA PHE A 67 -19.50 -15.34 -19.72
C PHE A 67 -19.50 -14.40 -18.49
N LEU A 68 -19.81 -14.92 -17.30
CA LEU A 68 -19.74 -14.16 -16.05
C LEU A 68 -18.34 -13.63 -15.78
N ASN A 69 -17.30 -14.42 -16.07
CA ASN A 69 -15.92 -13.95 -15.99
C ASN A 69 -15.66 -12.77 -16.93
N ARG A 70 -16.17 -12.81 -18.17
CA ARG A 70 -16.06 -11.68 -19.12
C ARG A 70 -16.82 -10.43 -18.65
N LEU A 71 -18.02 -10.60 -18.11
CA LEU A 71 -18.77 -9.49 -17.50
C LEU A 71 -18.03 -8.88 -16.30
N PHE A 72 -17.38 -9.71 -15.49
CA PHE A 72 -16.54 -9.23 -14.38
C PHE A 72 -15.38 -8.36 -14.89
N PHE A 73 -14.72 -8.74 -15.99
CA PHE A 73 -13.70 -7.91 -16.62
C PHE A 73 -14.25 -6.58 -17.12
N LEU A 74 -15.39 -6.60 -17.82
CA LEU A 74 -16.05 -5.38 -18.30
C LEU A 74 -16.37 -4.43 -17.12
N ASN A 75 -16.96 -4.95 -16.06
CA ASN A 75 -17.26 -4.16 -14.86
C ASN A 75 -15.98 -3.59 -14.22
N THR A 76 -14.91 -4.39 -14.15
CA THR A 76 -13.61 -3.94 -13.64
C THR A 76 -13.04 -2.80 -14.48
N LEU A 77 -13.12 -2.91 -15.81
CA LEU A 77 -12.70 -1.87 -16.74
C LEU A 77 -13.50 -0.57 -16.54
N LEU A 78 -14.83 -0.64 -16.47
CA LEU A 78 -15.69 0.53 -16.28
C LEU A 78 -15.43 1.22 -14.93
N LYS A 79 -15.27 0.45 -13.86
CA LYS A 79 -14.88 0.95 -12.53
C LYS A 79 -13.50 1.61 -12.55
N LEU A 80 -12.55 1.03 -13.28
CA LEU A 80 -11.21 1.57 -13.40
C LEU A 80 -11.21 2.89 -14.16
N LEU A 81 -11.92 2.98 -15.29
CA LEU A 81 -12.05 4.20 -16.07
C LEU A 81 -12.68 5.32 -15.26
N THR A 82 -13.78 5.02 -14.57
CA THR A 82 -14.46 5.98 -13.69
C THR A 82 -13.53 6.48 -12.59
N TYR A 83 -12.75 5.57 -11.98
CA TYR A 83 -11.76 5.93 -10.97
C TYR A 83 -10.65 6.83 -11.56
N LEU A 84 -10.05 6.43 -12.68
CA LEU A 84 -8.97 7.18 -13.31
C LEU A 84 -9.42 8.58 -13.71
N GLU A 85 -10.64 8.72 -14.22
CA GLU A 85 -11.20 10.01 -14.61
C GLU A 85 -11.49 10.89 -13.39
N LYS A 86 -12.08 10.31 -12.33
CA LYS A 86 -12.36 11.02 -11.07
C LYS A 86 -11.10 11.57 -10.41
N GLU A 87 -10.00 10.81 -10.47
CA GLU A 87 -8.71 11.22 -9.92
C GLU A 87 -7.89 12.11 -10.88
N GLY A 88 -8.43 12.45 -12.05
CA GLY A 88 -7.75 13.31 -13.04
C GLY A 88 -6.57 12.64 -13.76
N TYR A 89 -6.50 11.31 -13.73
CA TYR A 89 -5.50 10.54 -14.48
C TYR A 89 -5.84 10.42 -15.98
N ILE A 90 -7.13 10.50 -16.31
CA ILE A 90 -7.58 10.55 -17.69
C ILE A 90 -8.59 11.65 -17.88
N VAL A 91 -8.65 12.18 -19.09
CA VAL A 91 -9.72 13.06 -19.54
C VAL A 91 -10.50 12.35 -20.64
N SER A 92 -11.82 12.30 -20.49
CA SER A 92 -12.71 11.76 -21.51
C SER A 92 -13.45 12.90 -22.22
N TYR A 93 -13.58 12.83 -23.53
CA TYR A 93 -14.38 13.78 -24.30
C TYR A 93 -15.15 13.06 -25.41
N ILE A 94 -16.28 13.63 -25.81
CA ILE A 94 -17.11 13.14 -26.90
C ILE A 94 -16.93 14.11 -28.07
N LEU A 95 -16.68 13.58 -29.26
CA LEU A 95 -16.65 14.41 -30.47
C LEU A 95 -18.06 14.95 -30.75
N SER A 96 -18.17 16.26 -30.93
CA SER A 96 -19.45 16.97 -31.12
C SER A 96 -20.29 16.46 -32.29
N ASN A 97 -19.70 15.72 -33.23
CA ASN A 97 -20.37 15.24 -34.44
C ASN A 97 -20.98 13.83 -34.30
N ILE A 98 -20.88 13.18 -33.14
CA ILE A 98 -21.44 11.84 -32.93
C ILE A 98 -22.81 11.99 -32.26
N HIS A 99 -23.89 11.73 -33.01
CA HIS A 99 -25.27 11.87 -32.53
C HIS A 99 -26.05 10.53 -32.52
N ASP A 100 -25.34 9.42 -32.69
CA ASP A 100 -25.99 8.11 -32.78
C ASP A 100 -26.64 7.74 -31.45
N ASN A 101 -27.93 7.43 -31.47
CA ASN A 101 -28.64 7.01 -30.25
C ASN A 101 -28.28 5.58 -29.84
N LYS A 102 -27.86 4.74 -30.79
CA LYS A 102 -27.48 3.35 -30.58
C LYS A 102 -26.07 3.10 -31.08
N ARG A 103 -25.30 2.30 -30.36
CA ARG A 103 -23.95 1.89 -30.77
C ARG A 103 -23.71 0.42 -30.47
N THR A 104 -23.06 -0.25 -31.41
CA THR A 104 -22.72 -1.67 -31.33
C THR A 104 -21.20 -1.83 -31.26
N ILE A 105 -20.69 -2.36 -30.15
CA ILE A 105 -19.27 -2.49 -29.84
C ILE A 105 -18.93 -3.98 -29.72
N GLY A 106 -17.86 -4.41 -30.36
CA GLY A 106 -17.45 -5.82 -30.40
C GLY A 106 -16.57 -6.07 -31.63
N ASP A 107 -16.07 -7.29 -31.73
CA ASP A 107 -15.30 -7.75 -32.88
C ASP A 107 -16.13 -7.67 -34.17
N GLU A 108 -15.52 -7.22 -35.28
CA GLU A 108 -16.20 -7.08 -36.56
C GLU A 108 -16.64 -8.42 -37.12
N GLU A 109 -15.79 -9.46 -37.02
CA GLU A 109 -16.14 -10.81 -37.45
C GLU A 109 -17.36 -11.34 -36.68
N LEU A 110 -17.42 -11.05 -35.38
CA LEU A 110 -18.52 -11.48 -34.52
C LEU A 110 -19.83 -10.76 -34.83
N LYS A 111 -19.77 -9.48 -35.25
CA LYS A 111 -20.94 -8.71 -35.68
C LYS A 111 -21.51 -9.27 -36.97
N GLU A 112 -20.65 -9.56 -37.96
CA GLU A 112 -21.06 -10.21 -39.21
C GLU A 112 -21.63 -11.61 -38.95
N GLU A 113 -21.01 -12.36 -38.03
CA GLU A 113 -21.51 -13.66 -37.58
C GLU A 113 -22.92 -13.53 -36.97
N LEU A 114 -23.21 -12.51 -36.16
CA LEU A 114 -24.54 -12.30 -35.59
C LEU A 114 -25.59 -11.92 -36.64
N GLU A 115 -25.23 -11.11 -37.64
CA GLU A 115 -26.13 -10.75 -38.75
C GLU A 115 -26.50 -11.99 -39.59
N THR A 116 -25.55 -12.90 -39.80
CA THR A 116 -25.76 -14.13 -40.57
C THR A 116 -26.46 -15.24 -39.75
N LEU A 117 -26.20 -15.31 -38.45
CA LEU A 117 -26.74 -16.35 -37.57
C LEU A 117 -28.19 -16.11 -37.13
N GLY A 118 -28.73 -14.90 -37.27
CA GLY A 118 -30.15 -14.51 -37.15
C GLY A 118 -30.86 -14.80 -35.82
N LYS A 119 -30.90 -16.06 -35.35
CA LYS A 119 -31.57 -16.55 -34.14
C LYS A 119 -30.65 -17.26 -33.13
N ARG A 120 -29.38 -17.48 -33.46
CA ARG A 120 -28.42 -18.17 -32.57
C ARG A 120 -27.61 -17.20 -31.73
N ALA A 121 -28.32 -16.31 -31.05
CA ALA A 121 -27.71 -15.34 -30.17
C ALA A 121 -28.50 -15.26 -28.87
N ARG A 122 -27.80 -15.28 -27.73
CA ARG A 122 -28.41 -15.09 -26.43
C ARG A 122 -28.16 -13.65 -25.99
N PRO A 123 -29.21 -12.81 -25.84
CA PRO A 123 -29.06 -11.50 -25.23
C PRO A 123 -28.93 -11.66 -23.71
N PHE A 124 -28.10 -10.82 -23.13
CA PHE A 124 -27.99 -10.59 -21.69
C PHE A 124 -28.17 -9.11 -21.44
N ASP A 125 -29.27 -8.75 -20.81
CA ASP A 125 -29.57 -7.37 -20.44
C ASP A 125 -28.79 -7.00 -19.17
N PHE A 126 -28.20 -5.81 -19.17
CA PHE A 126 -27.56 -5.29 -17.96
C PHE A 126 -28.62 -4.63 -17.07
N ASP A 127 -28.71 -5.09 -15.83
CA ASP A 127 -29.63 -4.51 -14.84
C ASP A 127 -28.96 -3.47 -13.93
N ASP A 128 -27.63 -3.48 -13.83
CA ASP A 128 -26.88 -2.58 -12.95
C ASP A 128 -26.83 -1.16 -13.54
N PRO A 129 -27.44 -0.14 -12.90
CA PRO A 129 -27.45 1.23 -13.39
C PRO A 129 -26.04 1.79 -13.59
N PHE A 130 -25.09 1.44 -12.71
CA PHE A 130 -23.70 1.90 -12.84
C PHE A 130 -23.07 1.39 -14.14
N VAL A 131 -23.32 0.14 -14.51
CA VAL A 131 -22.78 -0.45 -15.73
C VAL A 131 -23.41 0.22 -16.95
N ILE A 132 -24.73 0.38 -16.96
CA ILE A 132 -25.46 1.03 -18.05
C ILE A 132 -24.97 2.46 -18.24
N GLU A 133 -24.94 3.27 -17.18
CA GLU A 133 -24.50 4.67 -17.23
C GLU A 133 -23.05 4.78 -17.71
N SER A 134 -22.17 3.91 -17.21
CA SER A 134 -20.76 3.88 -17.63
C SER A 134 -20.62 3.50 -19.11
N LEU A 135 -21.36 2.49 -19.58
CA LEU A 135 -21.37 2.10 -20.99
C LEU A 135 -21.89 3.23 -21.87
N VAL A 136 -23.00 3.86 -21.49
CA VAL A 136 -23.57 5.02 -22.21
C VAL A 136 -22.59 6.19 -22.26
N LYS A 137 -21.93 6.49 -21.13
CA LYS A 137 -20.92 7.55 -21.04
C LYS A 137 -19.74 7.27 -21.97
N TYR A 138 -19.22 6.05 -21.95
CA TYR A 138 -17.95 5.74 -22.58
C TYR A 138 -18.04 5.28 -24.03
N ARG A 139 -19.22 4.87 -24.51
CA ARG A 139 -19.41 4.30 -25.87
C ARG A 139 -18.89 5.17 -27.02
N ASP A 140 -18.92 6.49 -26.88
CA ASP A 140 -18.51 7.49 -27.90
C ASP A 140 -17.30 8.32 -27.42
N SER A 141 -16.74 7.97 -26.28
CA SER A 141 -15.70 8.77 -25.64
C SER A 141 -14.32 8.45 -26.20
N TYR A 142 -13.50 9.50 -26.28
CA TYR A 142 -12.07 9.42 -26.49
C TYR A 142 -11.37 9.68 -25.17
N VAL A 143 -10.33 8.90 -24.88
CA VAL A 143 -9.57 9.01 -23.64
C VAL A 143 -8.18 9.55 -23.92
N ILE A 144 -7.82 10.63 -23.24
CA ILE A 144 -6.46 11.15 -23.22
C ILE A 144 -5.86 10.89 -21.85
N SER A 145 -4.65 10.32 -21.83
CA SER A 145 -3.86 10.13 -20.63
C SER A 145 -3.25 11.46 -20.20
N THR A 146 -3.35 11.80 -18.91
CA THR A 146 -2.72 13.00 -18.36
C THR A 146 -1.27 12.73 -17.94
N GLU A 147 -0.50 13.79 -17.64
CA GLU A 147 0.85 13.65 -17.10
C GLU A 147 0.84 12.94 -15.73
N GLU A 148 -0.22 13.15 -14.95
CA GLU A 148 -0.44 12.50 -13.66
C GLU A 148 -0.50 10.98 -13.81
N LEU A 149 -1.11 10.46 -14.87
CA LEU A 149 -1.15 9.01 -15.13
C LEU A 149 0.23 8.46 -15.50
N LEU A 150 1.02 9.22 -16.26
CA LEU A 150 2.41 8.87 -16.57
C LEU A 150 3.23 8.77 -15.29
N LEU A 151 3.11 9.76 -14.40
CA LEU A 151 3.78 9.76 -13.11
C LEU A 151 3.29 8.62 -12.22
N PHE A 152 1.99 8.35 -12.20
CA PHE A 152 1.39 7.25 -11.45
C PHE A 152 1.96 5.90 -11.89
N GLN A 153 2.04 5.66 -13.21
CA GLN A 153 2.62 4.44 -13.76
C GLN A 153 4.12 4.32 -13.47
N ARG A 154 4.89 5.42 -13.62
CA ARG A 154 6.33 5.45 -13.30
C ARG A 154 6.61 5.18 -11.82
N ASN A 155 5.71 5.59 -10.94
CA ASN A 155 5.83 5.38 -9.49
C ASN A 155 5.17 4.08 -9.01
N SER A 156 5.16 3.04 -9.84
CA SER A 156 4.61 1.72 -9.50
C SER A 156 3.14 1.76 -9.07
N PHE A 157 2.34 2.61 -9.72
CA PHE A 157 0.91 2.78 -9.44
C PHE A 157 0.63 3.26 -8.01
N GLN A 158 1.49 4.16 -7.50
CA GLN A 158 1.31 4.81 -6.21
C GLN A 158 0.86 6.26 -6.40
N THR A 159 -0.15 6.67 -5.64
CA THR A 159 -0.65 8.06 -5.71
C THR A 159 0.40 9.03 -5.15
N GLN A 160 0.33 10.30 -5.55
CA GLN A 160 1.20 11.36 -5.02
C GLN A 160 1.16 11.41 -3.48
N GLU A 161 -0.03 11.24 -2.90
CA GLU A 161 -0.21 11.18 -1.45
C GLU A 161 0.48 9.97 -0.81
N GLN A 162 0.43 8.79 -1.44
CA GLN A 162 1.15 7.61 -0.94
C GLN A 162 2.66 7.83 -0.94
N ILE A 163 3.18 8.45 -2.00
CA ILE A 163 4.59 8.79 -2.11
C ILE A 163 4.97 9.79 -1.01
N ARG A 164 4.17 10.84 -0.81
CA ARG A 164 4.38 11.84 0.25
C ARG A 164 4.32 11.19 1.64
N PHE A 165 3.32 10.36 1.90
CA PHE A 165 3.15 9.66 3.17
C PHE A 165 4.35 8.73 3.45
N LYS A 166 4.79 7.93 2.48
CA LYS A 166 5.98 7.08 2.65
C LYS A 166 7.22 7.91 2.95
N LYS A 167 7.45 9.01 2.23
CA LYS A 167 8.58 9.91 2.49
C LYS A 167 8.51 10.50 3.90
N MET A 168 7.35 10.99 4.34
CA MET A 168 7.15 11.54 5.68
C MET A 168 7.34 10.47 6.76
N TYR A 169 6.84 9.26 6.53
CA TYR A 169 7.01 8.12 7.43
C TYR A 169 8.49 7.78 7.61
N TRP A 170 9.24 7.64 6.52
CA TRP A 170 10.69 7.40 6.56
C TRP A 170 11.45 8.54 7.24
N LEU A 171 11.08 9.80 6.97
CA LEU A 171 11.71 10.96 7.59
C LEU A 171 11.45 11.01 9.11
N SER A 172 10.23 10.65 9.52
CA SER A 172 9.86 10.55 10.93
C SER A 172 10.69 9.49 11.65
N TRP A 173 10.86 8.32 11.04
CA TRP A 173 11.72 7.26 11.57
C TRP A 173 13.20 7.66 11.62
N ALA A 174 13.70 8.37 10.60
CA ALA A 174 15.05 8.93 10.64
C ALA A 174 15.22 9.90 11.83
N GLY A 175 14.22 10.74 12.10
CA GLY A 175 14.19 11.62 13.26
C GLY A 175 14.23 10.86 14.59
N VAL A 176 13.43 9.78 14.72
CA VAL A 176 13.44 8.91 15.91
C VAL A 176 14.83 8.28 16.11
N ILE A 177 15.45 7.76 15.05
CA ILE A 177 16.79 7.14 15.12
C ILE A 177 17.83 8.17 15.55
N VAL A 178 17.83 9.37 14.96
CA VAL A 178 18.75 10.45 15.35
C VAL A 178 18.56 10.86 16.81
N ALA A 179 17.31 10.97 17.27
CA ALA A 179 17.03 11.29 18.67
C ALA A 179 17.57 10.21 19.63
N ILE A 180 17.41 8.93 19.28
CA ILE A 180 17.99 7.80 20.05
C ILE A 180 19.51 7.90 20.08
N ILE A 181 20.16 8.16 18.95
CA ILE A 181 21.63 8.30 18.87
C ILE A 181 22.11 9.45 19.76
N ILE A 182 21.47 10.62 19.67
CA ILE A 182 21.80 11.78 20.52
C ILE A 182 21.61 11.41 21.99
N GLY A 183 20.50 10.75 22.35
CA GLY A 183 20.24 10.30 23.72
C GLY A 183 21.34 9.39 24.27
N ILE A 184 21.80 8.41 23.48
CA ILE A 184 22.90 7.51 23.85
C ILE A 184 24.22 8.27 23.99
N PHE A 185 24.53 9.17 23.06
CA PHE A 185 25.75 9.99 23.13
C PHE A 185 25.75 10.92 24.35
N SER A 186 24.65 11.62 24.61
CA SER A 186 24.49 12.49 25.77
C SER A 186 24.59 11.69 27.08
N PHE A 187 24.02 10.49 27.15
CA PHE A 187 24.15 9.61 28.31
C PHE A 187 25.62 9.21 28.54
N ARG A 188 26.36 8.81 27.49
CA ARG A 188 27.80 8.49 27.61
C ARG A 188 28.66 9.68 28.02
N SER A 189 28.37 10.88 27.52
CA SER A 189 29.13 12.09 27.89
C SER A 189 28.81 12.61 29.29
N SER A 190 27.65 12.25 29.85
CA SER A 190 27.23 12.68 31.20
C SER A 190 27.80 11.80 32.32
N ILE A 191 28.20 10.55 32.01
CA ILE A 191 28.95 9.69 32.93
C ILE A 191 30.41 10.15 32.95
N LYS A 192 30.68 11.32 33.53
CA LYS A 192 32.02 11.60 34.04
C LYS A 192 32.17 10.84 35.35
N PRO A 193 33.16 9.94 35.49
CA PRO A 193 33.45 9.36 36.79
C PRO A 193 33.76 10.52 37.74
N ILE A 194 33.07 10.56 38.88
CA ILE A 194 33.44 11.45 39.98
C ILE A 194 34.82 10.96 40.43
N THR A 195 35.87 11.57 39.92
CA THR A 195 37.22 11.40 40.44
C THR A 195 37.25 12.06 41.80
N ILE A 196 37.00 11.27 42.84
CA ILE A 196 37.27 11.68 44.22
C ILE A 196 38.77 11.97 44.28
N ASN A 197 39.12 13.24 44.39
CA ASN A 197 40.50 13.68 44.43
C ASN A 197 41.11 13.13 45.73
N GLN A 198 42.19 12.34 45.64
CA GLN A 198 42.85 11.74 46.82
C GLN A 198 43.27 12.80 47.85
N ASN A 199 43.51 14.04 47.41
CA ASN A 199 43.82 15.16 48.30
C ASN A 199 42.64 15.56 49.20
N GLN A 200 41.40 15.35 48.76
CA GLN A 200 40.21 15.56 49.60
C GLN A 200 40.07 14.45 50.65
N ILE A 201 40.37 13.21 50.29
CA ILE A 201 40.42 12.08 51.23
C ILE A 201 41.49 12.33 52.30
N HIS A 202 42.68 12.78 51.89
CA HIS A 202 43.77 13.08 52.82
C HIS A 202 43.39 14.19 53.80
N SER A 203 42.77 15.28 53.33
CA SER A 203 42.32 16.37 54.21
C SER A 203 41.24 15.96 55.23
N ILE A 204 40.40 14.97 54.88
CA ILE A 204 39.37 14.42 55.77
C ILE A 204 40.01 13.48 56.80
N THR A 205 40.95 12.62 56.39
CA THR A 205 41.69 11.75 57.32
C THR A 205 42.54 12.55 58.30
N THR A 206 43.26 13.59 57.85
CA THR A 206 44.06 14.43 58.76
C THR A 206 43.17 15.21 59.73
N ARG A 207 41.96 15.61 59.31
CA ARG A 207 40.98 16.24 60.23
C ARG A 207 40.45 15.24 61.25
N LEU A 208 40.11 14.02 60.85
CA LEU A 208 39.68 12.95 61.77
C LEU A 208 40.77 12.60 62.78
N ASP A 209 42.02 12.43 62.33
CA ASP A 209 43.16 12.15 63.22
C ASP A 209 43.43 13.31 64.19
N SER A 210 43.21 14.56 63.76
CA SER A 210 43.34 15.74 64.63
C SER A 210 42.21 15.90 65.66
N ILE A 211 41.05 15.28 65.40
CA ILE A 211 39.90 15.25 66.33
C ILE A 211 40.11 14.11 67.33
N ILE A 212 40.50 12.92 66.86
CA ILE A 212 40.81 11.76 67.71
C ILE A 212 42.04 12.05 68.61
N GLY A 213 43.04 12.75 68.08
CA GLY A 213 44.23 13.17 68.84
C GLY A 213 43.97 14.28 69.87
N LYS A 214 42.81 14.93 69.85
CA LYS A 214 42.43 15.95 70.84
C LYS A 214 41.56 15.41 71.98
N GLU A 215 41.06 14.18 71.89
CA GLU A 215 40.21 13.58 72.93
C GLU A 215 40.96 12.84 74.04
N ASN A 216 42.30 12.81 74.05
CA ASN A 216 43.04 12.20 75.16
C ASN A 216 44.23 13.04 75.66
N PRO A 217 44.02 13.90 76.68
CA PRO A 217 45.04 14.16 77.68
C PRO A 217 44.80 13.26 78.90
N THR A 218 45.68 12.26 79.02
CA THR A 218 46.19 11.62 80.25
C THR A 218 45.24 10.86 81.19
N LYS A 219 45.57 9.58 81.40
CA LYS A 219 46.13 9.13 82.70
C LYS A 219 46.89 7.80 82.61
N SER A 220 48.14 7.85 83.05
CA SER A 220 48.94 6.72 83.54
C SER A 220 48.22 6.01 84.68
N THR A 221 48.29 4.67 84.75
CA THR A 221 48.84 3.88 85.88
C THR A 221 48.86 2.40 85.47
N GLY A 222 50.00 1.73 85.61
CA GLY A 222 50.20 0.35 85.16
C GLY A 222 49.60 -0.72 86.07
N GLN A 223 49.40 -1.91 85.51
CA GLN A 223 49.67 -3.16 86.20
C GLN A 223 49.87 -4.33 85.23
N LYS A 224 50.89 -5.11 85.59
CA LYS A 224 51.37 -6.42 85.15
C LYS A 224 50.24 -7.44 84.93
N GLN A 225 50.24 -8.17 83.80
CA GLN A 225 50.29 -9.64 83.74
C GLN A 225 50.27 -10.16 82.29
N GLU A 226 51.26 -11.00 82.00
CA GLU A 226 51.45 -11.87 80.83
C GLU A 226 50.64 -13.17 81.00
N PRO A 227 50.71 -14.15 80.08
CA PRO A 227 50.17 -14.23 78.72
C PRO A 227 49.10 -15.35 78.62
N LYS A 228 48.39 -15.47 77.49
CA LYS A 228 47.87 -16.78 77.02
C LYS A 228 47.44 -16.74 75.56
N THR A 229 48.19 -17.51 74.78
CA THR A 229 47.86 -18.12 73.50
C THR A 229 46.58 -18.95 73.61
N ILE A 230 45.78 -18.98 72.53
CA ILE A 230 44.88 -20.04 72.00
C ILE A 230 44.23 -19.33 70.78
N SER A 231 44.69 -19.57 69.55
CA SER A 231 44.35 -20.67 68.64
C SER A 231 42.85 -20.84 68.37
N ASP A 232 42.57 -21.09 67.09
CA ASP A 232 41.38 -21.73 66.54
C ASP A 232 40.12 -20.88 66.37
N SER A 233 39.81 -20.60 65.10
CA SER A 233 38.86 -21.38 64.29
C SER A 233 38.23 -20.45 63.24
N LEU A 234 38.37 -20.72 61.93
CA LEU A 234 37.52 -21.65 61.18
C LEU A 234 36.03 -21.37 61.47
N PHE A 235 35.22 -20.86 60.53
CA PHE A 235 34.87 -21.52 59.28
C PHE A 235 34.34 -20.53 58.21
N PRO A 236 34.23 -20.99 56.96
CA PRO A 236 33.83 -20.27 55.74
C PRO A 236 32.36 -20.58 55.37
N VAL A 237 32.08 -20.66 54.06
CA VAL A 237 30.86 -21.16 53.35
C VAL A 237 30.04 -20.00 52.77
N GLN A 238 30.22 -19.63 51.50
CA GLN A 238 29.74 -20.26 50.24
C GLN A 238 28.21 -20.35 50.06
N GLU A 239 27.80 -19.84 48.90
CA GLU A 239 26.68 -20.24 48.04
C GLU A 239 25.22 -20.13 48.54
N LYS A 240 24.50 -19.19 47.93
CA LYS A 240 23.46 -19.52 46.92
C LYS A 240 23.26 -18.37 45.94
#